data_AF-A0A2A8HPU6-F1
#
_entry.id   AF-A0A2A8HPU6-F1
#
_cell.length_a   1.000
_cell.length_b   1.000
_cell.length_c   1.000
_cell.angle_alpha   90.00
_cell.angle_beta   90.00
_cell.angle_gamma   90.00
#
_symmetry.space_group_name_H-M   'P 1'
#
loop_
_entity.id
_entity.type
_entity.pdbx_description
1 polymer ?
#
loop_
_entity_poly.entity_id
_entity_poly.type
_entity_poly.pdbx_seq_one_letter_code
_entity_poly.pdbx_strand_id
1 'polypeptide(L)'
;MSLYVKDEEVNRMAQRLAAIQRVSKTEAVRRALEHELEREEQTPTLVDKGLAFARALRASAGPNAGRAADKAFIDDLYGEL
;
A
#
# COMPACT_ATOMS: atom_id res chain seq x y z
N MET A 1 -3.04 -17.35 23.84
CA MET A 1 -2.00 -16.94 24.81
C MET A 1 -2.23 -15.50 25.22
N SER A 2 -1.95 -15.14 26.47
CA SER A 2 -1.94 -13.75 26.95
C SER A 2 -0.56 -13.13 26.74
N LEU A 3 -0.50 -11.99 26.06
CA LEU A 3 0.72 -11.18 25.98
C LEU A 3 0.89 -10.45 27.32
N TYR A 4 1.99 -10.72 28.04
CA TYR A 4 2.30 -10.03 29.30
C TYR A 4 3.39 -8.99 29.07
N VAL A 5 3.01 -7.71 29.16
CA VAL A 5 3.92 -6.58 29.01
C VAL A 5 4.25 -6.02 30.39
N LYS A 6 5.53 -6.09 30.79
CA LYS A 6 6.04 -5.60 32.09
C LYS A 6 6.34 -4.09 32.12
N ASP A 7 6.15 -3.42 31.00
CA ASP A 7 6.47 -2.01 30.82
C ASP A 7 5.28 -1.12 31.22
N GLU A 8 5.50 -0.22 32.18
CA GLU A 8 4.47 0.70 32.68
C GLU A 8 4.06 1.75 31.64
N GLU A 9 4.99 2.21 30.79
CA GLU A 9 4.68 3.17 29.74
C GLU A 9 3.78 2.52 28.68
N VAL A 10 4.06 1.28 28.29
CA VAL A 10 3.21 0.54 27.34
C VAL A 10 1.81 0.32 27.90
N ASN A 11 1.68 -0.02 29.18
CA ASN A 11 0.38 -0.14 29.82
C ASN A 11 -0.38 1.20 29.85
N ARG A 12 0.31 2.33 30.10
CA ARG A 12 -0.28 3.67 30.04
C ARG A 12 -0.75 4.01 28.62
N MET A 13 0.04 3.71 27.60
CA MET A 13 -0.33 3.90 26.20
C MET A 13 -1.57 3.06 25.83
N ALA A 14 -1.56 1.78 26.17
CA ALA A 14 -2.70 0.88 25.94
C ALA A 14 -3.97 1.38 26.66
N GLN A 15 -3.85 1.85 27.90
CA GLN A 15 -4.97 2.40 28.65
C GLN A 15 -5.54 3.68 28.03
N ARG A 16 -4.67 4.59 27.60
CA ARG A 16 -5.09 5.82 26.91
C ARG A 16 -5.79 5.51 25.60
N LEU A 17 -5.25 4.58 24.81
CA LEU A 17 -5.85 4.18 23.54
C LEU A 17 -7.23 3.53 23.74
N ALA A 18 -7.36 2.65 24.74
CA ALA A 18 -8.65 2.04 25.10
C ALA A 18 -9.68 3.09 25.53
N ALA A 19 -9.27 4.10 26.29
CA ALA A 19 -10.16 5.19 26.71
C ALA A 19 -10.66 6.03 25.52
N ILE A 20 -9.77 6.35 24.57
CA ILE A 20 -10.12 7.09 23.34
C ILE A 20 -11.08 6.27 22.47
N GLN A 21 -10.79 4.98 22.28
CA GLN A 21 -11.58 4.09 21.44
C GLN A 21 -12.83 3.52 22.14
N ARG A 22 -12.98 3.73 23.46
CA ARG A 22 -14.04 3.18 24.31
C ARG A 22 -14.13 1.63 24.24
N VAL A 23 -12.99 0.97 24.22
CA VAL A 23 -12.87 -0.50 24.20
C VAL A 23 -11.99 -1.00 25.34
N SER A 24 -11.89 -2.32 25.51
CA SER A 24 -10.97 -2.91 26.50
C SER A 24 -9.51 -2.67 26.12
N LYS A 25 -8.59 -2.68 27.10
CA LYS A 25 -7.15 -2.55 26.85
C LYS A 25 -6.65 -3.59 25.84
N THR A 26 -7.12 -4.83 25.97
CA THR A 26 -6.78 -5.93 25.08
C THR A 26 -7.25 -5.67 23.65
N GLU A 27 -8.46 -5.15 23.48
CA GLU A 27 -9.01 -4.85 22.16
C GLU A 27 -8.30 -3.65 21.52
N ALA A 28 -7.99 -2.62 22.29
CA ALA A 28 -7.22 -1.48 21.82
C ALA A 28 -5.83 -1.89 21.31
N VAL A 29 -5.14 -2.78 22.05
CA VAL A 29 -3.83 -3.31 21.64
C VAL A 29 -3.95 -4.22 20.42
N ARG A 30 -4.97 -5.07 20.35
CA ARG A 30 -5.24 -5.90 19.17
C ARG A 30 -5.36 -5.04 17.91
N ARG A 31 -6.22 -4.03 17.93
CA ARG A 31 -6.46 -3.14 16.79
C ARG A 31 -5.23 -2.34 16.42
N ALA A 32 -4.46 -1.88 17.41
CA ALA A 32 -3.20 -1.17 17.15
C ALA A 32 -2.20 -2.06 16.40
N LEU A 33 -2.07 -3.33 16.78
CA LEU A 33 -1.20 -4.29 16.10
C LEU A 33 -1.73 -4.64 14.71
N GLU A 34 -3.05 -4.85 14.56
CA GLU A 34 -3.67 -5.11 13.25
C GLU A 34 -3.43 -3.95 12.27
N HIS A 35 -3.60 -2.70 12.70
CA HIS A 35 -3.32 -1.54 11.84
C HIS A 35 -1.84 -1.42 11.47
N GLU A 36 -0.92 -1.77 12.36
CA GLU A 36 0.51 -1.69 12.07
C GLU A 36 0.93 -2.80 11.10
N LEU A 37 0.44 -4.03 11.32
CA LEU A 37 0.62 -5.13 10.38
C LEU A 37 0.02 -4.77 9.03
N GLU A 38 -1.17 -4.18 9.00
CA GLU A 38 -1.78 -3.72 7.76
C GLU A 38 -0.92 -2.66 7.07
N ARG A 39 -0.33 -1.70 7.78
CA ARG A 39 0.59 -0.70 7.17
C ARG A 39 1.84 -1.34 6.59
N GLU A 40 2.44 -2.27 7.31
CA GLU A 40 3.66 -2.96 6.89
C GLU A 40 3.37 -3.90 5.71
N GLU A 41 2.30 -4.70 5.80
CA GLU A 41 1.90 -5.69 4.78
C GLU A 41 1.25 -5.05 3.55
N GLN A 42 0.55 -3.93 3.69
CA GLN A 42 -0.03 -3.18 2.56
C GLN A 42 0.96 -2.20 1.91
N THR A 43 2.25 -2.24 2.24
CA THR A 43 3.26 -1.57 1.42
C THR A 43 3.18 -2.16 0.02
N PRO A 44 2.63 -1.44 -0.99
CA PRO A 44 2.39 -2.04 -2.28
C PRO A 44 3.75 -2.38 -2.87
N THR A 45 3.86 -3.58 -3.44
CA THR A 45 5.12 -3.99 -4.06
C THR A 45 5.48 -3.02 -5.19
N LEU A 46 6.75 -2.97 -5.60
CA LEU A 46 7.12 -2.18 -6.77
C LEU A 46 6.34 -2.61 -8.02
N VAL A 47 5.97 -3.89 -8.10
CA VAL A 47 5.10 -4.43 -9.15
C VAL A 47 3.70 -3.82 -9.06
N ASP A 48 3.09 -3.78 -7.88
CA ASP A 48 1.76 -3.17 -7.69
C ASP A 48 1.75 -1.69 -8.02
N LYS A 49 2.79 -0.97 -7.58
CA LYS A 49 2.99 0.45 -7.91
C LYS A 49 3.15 0.66 -9.42
N GLY A 50 3.95 -0.18 -10.08
CA GLY A 50 4.14 -0.14 -11.53
C GLY A 50 2.87 -0.43 -12.32
N LEU A 51 2.10 -1.43 -11.89
CA LEU A 51 0.81 -1.76 -12.50
C LEU A 51 -0.21 -0.64 -12.31
N ALA A 52 -0.31 -0.07 -11.12
CA ALA A 52 -1.19 1.05 -10.84
C ALA A 52 -0.83 2.27 -11.71
N PHE A 53 0.46 2.59 -11.82
CA PHE A 53 0.96 3.65 -12.69
C PHE A 53 0.61 3.41 -14.16
N ALA A 54 0.92 2.22 -14.70
CA ALA A 54 0.64 1.89 -16.10
C ALA A 54 -0.86 1.93 -16.42
N ARG A 55 -1.72 1.46 -15.50
CA ARG A 55 -3.18 1.54 -15.63
C ARG A 55 -3.67 2.99 -15.64
N ALA A 56 -3.16 3.82 -14.74
CA ALA A 56 -3.51 5.24 -14.68
C ALA A 56 -3.10 5.98 -15.96
N LEU A 57 -1.88 5.71 -16.46
CA LEU A 57 -1.38 6.29 -17.70
C LEU A 57 -2.22 5.87 -18.92
N ARG A 58 -2.63 4.60 -18.97
CA ARG A 58 -3.52 4.12 -20.04
C ARG A 58 -4.91 4.74 -19.97
N ALA A 59 -5.46 4.90 -18.76
CA ALA A 59 -6.76 5.53 -18.56
C ALA A 59 -6.75 7.01 -18.96
N SER A 60 -5.67 7.75 -18.67
CA SER A 60 -5.54 9.16 -19.05
C SER A 60 -5.31 9.36 -20.55
N ALA A 61 -4.59 8.44 -21.22
CA ALA A 61 -4.42 8.47 -22.66
C ALA A 61 -5.74 8.12 -23.40
N GLY A 62 -6.54 7.21 -22.83
CA GLY A 62 -7.75 6.68 -23.45
C GLY A 62 -7.49 5.42 -24.29
N PRO A 63 -8.52 4.57 -24.53
CA PRO A 63 -8.36 3.22 -25.06
C PRO A 63 -7.72 3.14 -26.46
N ASN A 64 -7.76 4.22 -27.24
CA ASN A 64 -7.32 4.27 -28.64
C ASN A 64 -6.19 5.29 -28.90
N ALA A 65 -5.58 5.86 -27.86
CA ALA A 65 -4.52 6.86 -28.04
C ALA A 65 -3.13 6.26 -28.30
N GLY A 66 -2.98 4.95 -28.18
CA GLY A 66 -1.76 4.25 -28.57
C GLY A 66 -1.61 4.26 -30.09
N ARG A 67 -0.48 4.78 -30.60
CA ARG A 67 -0.08 4.56 -31.99
C ARG A 67 0.28 3.08 -32.17
N ALA A 68 0.00 2.53 -33.35
CA ALA A 68 0.44 1.18 -33.68
C ALA A 68 1.98 1.13 -33.66
N ALA A 69 2.55 0.22 -32.88
CA ALA A 69 3.98 -0.09 -32.92
C ALA A 69 4.25 -1.06 -34.08
N ASP A 70 3.92 -0.62 -35.29
CA ASP A 70 4.17 -1.40 -36.50
C ASP A 70 5.65 -1.35 -36.91
N LYS A 71 6.00 -2.15 -37.92
CA LYS A 71 7.37 -2.23 -38.40
C LYS A 71 7.91 -0.85 -38.82
N ALA A 72 7.09 -0.04 -39.51
CA ALA A 72 7.51 1.28 -39.97
C ALA A 72 7.82 2.22 -38.80
N PHE A 73 7.04 2.18 -37.73
CA PHE A 73 7.32 2.91 -36.50
C PHE A 73 8.62 2.44 -35.82
N ILE A 74 8.87 1.13 -35.77
CA ILE A 74 10.10 0.57 -35.16
C ILE A 74 11.33 0.94 -36.01
N ASP A 75 11.24 0.83 -37.32
CA ASP A 75 12.34 1.15 -38.25
C ASP A 75 12.73 2.65 -38.11
N ASP A 76 11.76 3.56 -37.96
CA ASP A 76 11.99 5.00 -37.67
C ASP A 76 12.72 5.25 -36.34
N LEU A 77 12.41 4.48 -35.29
CA LEU A 77 13.08 4.62 -33.98
C LEU A 77 14.56 4.23 -34.01
N TYR A 78 14.93 3.26 -34.85
CA TYR A 78 16.31 2.78 -34.96
C TYR A 78 17.08 3.41 -36.14
N GLY A 79 16.42 4.24 -36.94
CA GLY A 79 17.05 5.05 -37.99
C GLY A 79 17.59 4.25 -39.17
N GLU A 80 17.04 3.06 -39.45
CA GLU A 80 17.40 2.33 -40.66
C GLU A 80 16.59 2.87 -41.85
N LEU A 81 17.31 3.57 -42.74
CA LEU A 81 16.87 4.05 -44.06
C LEU A 81 16.60 2.92 -45.05
#